data_AF-A0A645CRV0-F1
#
_entry.id   AF-A0A645CRV0-F1
#
_cell.length_a   1.000
_cell.length_b   1.000
_cell.length_c   1.000
_cell.angle_alpha   90.00
_cell.angle_beta   90.00
_cell.angle_gamma   90.00
#
_symmetry.space_group_name_H-M   'P 1'
#
loop_
_entity.id
_entity.type
_entity.pdbx_description
1 polymer ?
#
loop_
_entity_poly.entity_id
_entity_poly.type
_entity_poly.pdbx_seq_one_letter_code
_entity_poly.pdbx_strand_id
1 'polypeptide(L)'
;MLTSWNPLFSYLAVEEIVKDRQHQYYDVINKSTLQNDSAPFVTFMLEAINQALDELTPTKELISPYVEKLLSVMGTRTLSAQEIMRELRLTNRQSFMRVYLHPALELGLVQMTIPDKPNSRLQTYCARLG
;
A
#
# COMPACT_ATOMS: atom_id res chain seq x y z
N MET A 1 -10.65 -5.09 18.67
CA MET A 1 -10.46 -3.83 17.92
C MET A 1 -9.57 -4.12 16.71
N LEU A 2 -9.66 -3.38 15.60
CA LEU A 2 -8.87 -3.66 14.38
C LEU A 2 -7.35 -3.69 14.64
N THR A 3 -6.88 -2.95 15.64
CA THR A 3 -5.50 -2.96 16.15
C THR A 3 -5.03 -4.33 16.66
N SER A 4 -5.92 -5.17 17.19
CA SER A 4 -5.58 -6.54 17.59
C SER A 4 -5.43 -7.49 16.40
N TRP A 5 -5.94 -7.11 15.23
CA TRP A 5 -5.82 -7.88 14.00
C TRP A 5 -4.58 -7.47 13.20
N ASN A 6 -4.32 -6.17 13.07
CA ASN A 6 -3.11 -5.66 12.44
C ASN A 6 -2.68 -4.34 13.12
N PRO A 7 -1.44 -4.25 13.65
CA PRO A 7 -0.94 -3.04 14.32
C PRO A 7 -1.00 -1.78 13.46
N LEU A 8 -0.97 -1.90 12.12
CA LEU A 8 -1.04 -0.75 11.22
C LEU A 8 -2.33 0.08 11.40
N PHE A 9 -3.41 -0.51 11.89
CA PHE A 9 -4.65 0.23 12.16
C PHE A 9 -4.54 1.20 13.34
N SER A 10 -3.46 1.19 14.12
CA SER A 10 -3.24 2.23 15.14
C SER A 10 -2.94 3.60 14.53
N TYR A 11 -2.51 3.63 13.27
CA TYR A 11 -2.23 4.86 12.52
C TYR A 11 -3.46 5.38 11.76
N LEU A 12 -4.55 4.61 11.75
CA LEU A 12 -5.77 4.99 11.04
C LEU A 12 -6.57 5.97 11.91
N ALA A 13 -6.75 7.20 11.45
CA ALA A 13 -7.54 8.22 12.14
C ALA A 13 -9.05 8.00 11.96
N VAL A 14 -9.55 6.79 12.29
CA VAL A 14 -10.98 6.43 12.17
C VAL A 14 -11.86 7.45 12.88
N GLU A 15 -11.41 7.93 14.05
CA GLU A 15 -12.13 8.88 14.88
C GLU A 15 -12.28 10.26 14.20
N GLU A 16 -11.26 10.73 13.48
CA GLU A 16 -11.36 11.99 12.72
C GLU A 16 -12.32 11.85 11.55
N ILE A 17 -12.29 10.72 10.84
CA ILE A 17 -13.20 10.48 9.71
C ILE A 17 -14.66 10.39 10.16
N VAL A 18 -14.91 9.74 11.29
CA VAL A 18 -16.25 9.70 11.90
C VAL A 18 -16.68 11.09 12.37
N LYS A 19 -15.74 11.88 12.91
CA LYS A 19 -15.99 13.26 13.35
C LYS A 19 -16.38 14.18 12.19
N ASP A 20 -15.67 14.10 11.07
CA ASP A 20 -15.94 14.87 9.86
C ASP A 20 -17.28 14.47 9.20
N ARG A 21 -17.77 13.27 9.51
CA ARG A 21 -19.02 12.70 8.97
C ARG A 21 -20.10 12.47 10.03
N GLN A 22 -20.05 13.21 11.14
CA GLN A 22 -20.90 12.96 12.31
C GLN A 22 -22.39 12.82 11.97
N HIS A 23 -22.92 13.70 11.12
CA HIS A 23 -24.32 13.65 10.71
C HIS A 23 -24.66 12.32 10.02
N GLN A 24 -23.85 11.93 9.04
CA GLN A 24 -24.04 10.72 8.26
C GLN A 24 -23.89 9.45 9.10
N TYR A 25 -22.97 9.47 10.07
CA TYR A 25 -22.80 8.39 11.05
C TYR A 25 -24.09 8.15 11.85
N TYR A 26 -24.70 9.20 12.41
CA TYR A 26 -25.94 9.07 13.17
C TYR A 26 -27.13 8.67 12.29
N ASP A 27 -27.22 9.20 11.06
CA ASP A 27 -28.25 8.81 10.11
C ASP A 27 -28.22 7.30 9.81
N VAL A 28 -27.01 6.75 9.63
CA VAL A 28 -26.80 5.34 9.32
C VAL A 28 -27.14 4.44 10.53
N ILE A 29 -26.83 4.86 11.76
CA ILE A 29 -27.25 4.13 12.97
C ILE A 29 -28.77 4.11 13.10
N ASN A 30 -29.42 5.26 12.89
CA ASN A 30 -30.88 5.36 12.95
C ASN A 30 -31.53 4.48 11.88
N LYS A 31 -31.02 4.52 10.65
CA LYS A 31 -31.48 3.67 9.55
C LYS A 31 -31.30 2.18 9.87
N SER A 32 -30.15 1.79 10.41
CA SER A 32 -29.88 0.40 10.81
C SER A 32 -30.85 -0.09 11.90
N THR A 33 -31.15 0.79 12.86
CA THR A 33 -32.12 0.51 13.94
C THR A 33 -33.54 0.37 13.39
N LEU A 34 -33.97 1.28 12.52
CA LEU A 34 -35.30 1.24 11.90
C LEU A 34 -35.50 0.02 11.00
N GLN A 35 -34.44 -0.43 10.33
CA GLN A 35 -34.47 -1.58 9.44
C GLN A 35 -34.20 -2.91 10.17
N ASN A 36 -33.82 -2.86 11.44
CA ASN A 36 -33.31 -4.00 12.20
C ASN A 36 -32.21 -4.76 11.43
N ASP A 37 -31.34 -4.00 10.76
CA ASP A 37 -30.29 -4.50 9.87
C ASP A 37 -29.03 -3.67 10.09
N SER A 38 -27.92 -4.35 10.41
CA SER A 38 -26.62 -3.70 10.62
C SER A 38 -25.86 -3.40 9.32
N ALA A 39 -26.33 -3.89 8.16
CA ALA A 39 -25.64 -3.70 6.89
C ALA A 39 -25.34 -2.23 6.56
N PRO A 40 -26.24 -1.25 6.74
CA PRO A 40 -25.93 0.15 6.47
C PRO A 40 -24.76 0.67 7.31
N PHE A 41 -24.72 0.30 8.59
CA PHE A 41 -23.64 0.67 9.51
C PHE A 41 -22.30 0.03 9.13
N VAL A 42 -22.30 -1.27 8.84
CA VAL A 42 -21.06 -1.97 8.45
C VAL A 42 -20.50 -1.39 7.16
N THR A 43 -21.35 -1.14 6.15
CA THR A 43 -20.92 -0.52 4.88
C THR A 43 -20.30 0.85 5.11
N PHE A 44 -20.95 1.72 5.89
CA PHE A 44 -20.41 3.05 6.20
C PHE A 44 -19.02 2.96 6.88
N MET A 45 -18.86 2.06 7.86
CA MET A 45 -17.58 1.89 8.55
C MET A 45 -16.49 1.35 7.62
N LEU A 46 -16.82 0.41 6.73
CA LEU A 46 -15.88 -0.11 5.74
C LEU A 46 -15.46 0.97 4.73
N GLU A 47 -16.38 1.81 4.28
CA GLU A 47 -16.09 2.95 3.40
C GLU A 47 -15.17 3.97 4.08
N ALA A 48 -15.45 4.30 5.35
CA ALA A 48 -14.62 5.20 6.15
C ALA A 48 -13.20 4.66 6.31
N ILE A 49 -13.05 3.36 6.61
CA ILE A 49 -11.74 2.70 6.72
C ILE A 49 -11.03 2.70 5.36
N ASN A 50 -11.73 2.39 4.28
CA ASN A 50 -11.13 2.31 2.95
C ASN A 50 -10.59 3.68 2.50
N GLN A 51 -11.35 4.75 2.74
CA GLN A 51 -10.87 6.10 2.45
C GLN A 51 -9.66 6.47 3.31
N ALA A 52 -9.67 6.14 4.60
CA ALA A 52 -8.53 6.39 5.47
C ALA A 52 -7.27 5.70 4.95
N LEU A 53 -7.42 4.48 4.41
CA LEU A 53 -6.32 3.74 3.79
C LEU A 53 -5.87 4.42 2.49
N ASP A 54 -6.79 4.91 1.66
CA ASP A 54 -6.44 5.65 0.43
C ASP A 54 -5.61 6.91 0.74
N GLU A 55 -5.96 7.65 1.79
CA GLU A 55 -5.20 8.82 2.26
C GLU A 55 -3.78 8.47 2.76
N LEU A 56 -3.58 7.23 3.22
CA LEU A 56 -2.28 6.70 3.63
C LEU A 56 -1.49 6.07 2.46
N THR A 57 -2.13 5.75 1.34
CA THR A 57 -1.40 5.29 0.16
C THR A 57 -0.69 6.46 -0.50
N PRO A 58 0.58 6.32 -0.91
CA PRO A 58 1.24 7.37 -1.67
C PRO A 58 0.43 7.63 -2.95
N THR A 59 -0.08 8.85 -3.10
CA THR A 59 -0.82 9.28 -4.28
C THR A 59 -0.02 8.94 -5.53
N LYS A 60 -0.69 8.46 -6.59
CA LYS A 60 -0.07 8.08 -7.87
C LYS A 60 0.85 9.19 -8.45
N GLU A 61 0.60 10.45 -8.10
CA GLU A 61 1.43 11.61 -8.44
C GLU A 61 2.86 11.57 -7.86
N LEU A 62 3.10 10.82 -6.78
CA LEU A 62 4.41 10.63 -6.16
C LEU A 62 5.21 9.48 -6.80
N ILE A 63 4.58 8.65 -7.65
CA ILE A 63 5.23 7.51 -8.28
C ILE A 63 5.92 7.98 -9.56
N SER A 64 7.26 8.01 -9.56
CA SER A 64 8.00 8.36 -10.77
C SER A 64 7.73 7.36 -11.91
N PRO A 65 7.77 7.79 -13.18
CA PRO A 65 7.62 6.89 -14.33
C PRO A 65 8.64 5.73 -14.34
N TYR A 66 9.80 5.92 -13.70
CA TYR A 66 10.81 4.88 -13.54
C TYR A 66 10.34 3.77 -12.59
N VAL A 67 9.68 4.13 -11.49
CA VAL A 67 9.09 3.18 -10.54
C VAL A 67 7.91 2.44 -11.18
N GLU A 68 7.06 3.13 -11.93
CA GLU A 68 5.98 2.46 -12.69
C GLU A 68 6.53 1.43 -13.68
N LYS A 69 7.56 1.80 -14.44
CA LYS A 69 8.21 0.89 -15.38
C LYS A 69 8.85 -0.31 -14.68
N LEU A 70 9.48 -0.09 -13.53
CA LEU A 70 10.02 -1.15 -12.69
C LEU A 70 8.93 -2.16 -12.29
N LEU A 71 7.82 -1.67 -11.73
CA LEU A 71 6.70 -2.49 -11.28
C LEU A 71 6.05 -3.26 -12.43
N SER A 72 5.89 -2.62 -13.59
CA SER A 72 5.35 -3.26 -14.80
C SER A 72 6.23 -4.43 -15.25
N VAL A 73 7.55 -4.28 -15.21
CA VAL A 73 8.49 -5.35 -15.55
C VAL A 73 8.48 -6.46 -14.51
N MET A 74 8.43 -6.13 -13.22
CA MET A 74 8.42 -7.14 -12.16
C MET A 74 7.13 -7.97 -12.19
N GLY A 75 5.97 -7.32 -12.39
CA GLY A 75 4.67 -7.96 -12.28
C GLY A 75 4.52 -8.67 -10.93
N THR A 76 4.10 -9.93 -10.96
CA THR A 76 3.99 -10.79 -9.75
C THR A 76 5.25 -11.63 -9.49
N ARG A 77 6.32 -11.44 -10.26
CA ARG A 77 7.54 -12.25 -10.18
C ARG A 77 8.44 -11.77 -9.04
N THR A 78 9.21 -12.71 -8.51
CA THR A 78 10.34 -12.42 -7.62
C THR A 78 11.62 -12.48 -8.45
N LEU A 79 12.33 -11.37 -8.57
CA LEU A 79 13.48 -11.22 -9.48
C LEU A 79 14.69 -10.65 -8.76
N SER A 80 15.88 -11.07 -9.17
CA SER A 80 17.13 -10.42 -8.78
C SER A 80 17.28 -9.05 -9.45
N ALA A 81 18.11 -8.19 -8.86
CA ALA A 81 18.46 -6.90 -9.47
C ALA A 81 18.99 -7.05 -10.91
N GLN A 82 19.72 -8.13 -11.21
CA GLN A 82 20.27 -8.36 -12.54
C GLN A 82 19.21 -8.75 -13.57
N GLU A 83 18.21 -9.54 -13.17
CA GLU A 83 17.09 -9.91 -14.04
C GLU A 83 16.23 -8.69 -14.36
N ILE A 84 15.90 -7.88 -13.35
CA ILE A 84 15.16 -6.63 -13.54
C ILE A 84 15.91 -5.69 -14.49
N MET A 85 17.22 -5.51 -14.30
CA MET A 85 18.05 -4.70 -15.20
C MET A 85 18.02 -5.23 -16.63
N ARG A 86 18.07 -6.55 -16.83
CA ARG A 86 18.02 -7.18 -18.15
C ARG A 86 16.70 -6.88 -18.87
N GLU A 87 15.59 -7.01 -18.16
CA GLU A 87 14.26 -6.73 -18.67
C GLU A 87 14.06 -5.23 -19.00
N LEU A 88 14.61 -4.35 -18.17
CA LEU A 88 14.63 -2.90 -18.42
C LEU A 88 15.67 -2.45 -19.46
N ARG A 89 16.51 -3.38 -19.94
CA ARG A 89 17.65 -3.14 -20.85
C ARG A 89 18.64 -2.11 -20.30
N LEU A 90 18.90 -2.16 -18.99
CA LEU A 90 19.83 -1.30 -18.28
C LEU A 90 21.15 -2.03 -18.01
N THR A 91 22.26 -1.31 -18.16
CA THR A 91 23.62 -1.83 -17.89
C THR A 91 24.24 -1.20 -16.65
N ASN A 92 23.89 0.05 -16.33
CA ASN A 92 24.43 0.76 -15.18
C ASN A 92 23.66 0.42 -13.89
N ARG A 93 24.29 -0.41 -13.04
CA ARG A 93 23.71 -0.84 -11.76
C ARG A 93 23.48 0.32 -10.79
N GLN A 94 24.41 1.26 -10.68
CA GLN A 94 24.28 2.38 -9.73
C GLN A 94 23.09 3.28 -10.09
N SER A 95 22.90 3.55 -11.39
CA SER A 95 21.74 4.30 -11.87
C SER A 95 20.44 3.54 -11.64
N PHE A 96 20.41 2.23 -11.92
CA PHE A 96 19.26 1.38 -11.65
C PHE A 96 18.87 1.40 -10.16
N MET A 97 19.83 1.21 -9.25
CA MET A 97 19.58 1.25 -7.81
C MET A 97 18.98 2.60 -7.40
N ARG A 98 19.60 3.72 -7.80
CA ARG A 98 19.22 5.06 -7.37
C ARG A 98 17.89 5.55 -7.96
N VAL A 99 17.62 5.25 -9.23
CA VAL A 99 16.50 5.84 -9.98
C VAL A 99 15.26 4.95 -9.97
N TYR A 100 15.43 3.63 -9.87
CA TYR A 100 14.32 2.68 -9.95
C TYR A 100 14.09 2.00 -8.60
N LEU A 101 15.10 1.29 -8.10
CA LEU A 101 14.89 0.31 -7.03
C LEU A 101 14.77 0.96 -5.64
N HIS A 102 15.67 1.87 -5.27
CA HIS A 102 15.62 2.54 -3.97
C HIS A 102 14.35 3.37 -3.79
N PRO A 103 13.91 4.20 -4.76
CA PRO A 103 12.64 4.89 -4.64
C PRO A 103 11.45 3.94 -4.44
N ALA A 104 11.43 2.80 -5.14
CA ALA A 104 10.36 1.82 -4.99
C ALA A 104 10.37 1.11 -3.63
N LEU A 105 11.55 0.88 -3.05
CA LEU A 105 11.71 0.33 -1.69
C LEU A 105 11.28 1.35 -0.63
N GLU A 106 11.66 2.62 -0.79
CA GLU A 106 11.30 3.72 0.11
C GLU A 106 9.80 3.98 0.12
N LEU A 107 9.14 3.89 -1.05
CA LEU A 107 7.68 3.96 -1.18
C LEU A 107 6.97 2.68 -0.71
N GLY A 108 7.71 1.63 -0.33
CA GLY A 108 7.15 0.35 0.10
C GLY A 108 6.45 -0.46 -1.00
N LEU A 109 6.58 -0.05 -2.27
CA LEU A 109 5.98 -0.70 -3.44
C LEU A 109 6.74 -1.98 -3.86
N VAL A 110 8.00 -2.07 -3.45
CA VAL A 110 8.86 -3.24 -3.62
C VAL A 110 9.42 -3.65 -2.25
N GLN A 111 9.65 -4.94 -2.05
CA GLN A 111 10.30 -5.46 -0.84
C GLN A 111 11.47 -6.38 -1.17
N MET A 112 12.41 -6.47 -0.24
CA MET A 112 13.50 -7.46 -0.25
C MET A 112 12.98 -8.80 0.27
N THR A 113 13.43 -9.90 -0.32
CA THR A 113 13.13 -11.25 0.18
C THR A 113 14.01 -11.65 1.36
N ILE A 114 15.19 -11.02 1.50
CA ILE A 114 16.13 -11.23 2.61
C ILE A 114 16.46 -9.88 3.25
N PRO A 115 15.56 -9.29 4.07
CA PRO A 115 15.76 -7.96 4.65
C PRO A 115 16.94 -7.90 5.63
N ASP A 116 17.19 -8.96 6.41
CA ASP A 116 18.29 -9.00 7.40
C ASP A 116 19.69 -9.01 6.76
N LYS A 117 19.78 -9.38 5.49
CA LYS A 117 21.04 -9.43 4.72
C LYS A 117 20.86 -8.68 3.40
N PRO A 118 20.80 -7.33 3.43
CA PRO A 118 20.46 -6.51 2.25
C PRO A 118 21.46 -6.71 1.10
N ASN A 119 22.73 -7.00 1.43
CA ASN A 119 23.81 -7.25 0.47
C ASN A 119 23.99 -8.73 0.10
N SER A 120 23.03 -9.59 0.44
CA SER A 120 23.07 -11.02 0.09
C SER A 120 23.20 -11.22 -1.42
N ARG A 121 24.05 -12.15 -1.85
CA ARG A 121 24.14 -12.56 -3.26
C ARG A 121 22.85 -13.23 -3.76
N LEU A 122 22.02 -13.72 -2.83
CA LEU A 122 20.73 -14.34 -3.11
C LEU A 122 19.57 -13.34 -2.98
N GLN A 123 19.85 -12.05 -2.81
CA GLN A 123 18.81 -11.03 -2.67
C GLN A 123 17.97 -10.95 -3.94
N THR A 124 16.66 -11.03 -3.75
CA THR A 124 15.65 -10.83 -4.78
C THR A 124 14.60 -9.84 -4.29
N TYR A 125 13.81 -9.34 -5.23
CA TYR A 125 12.83 -8.30 -5.00
C TYR A 125 11.50 -8.73 -5.61
N CYS A 126 10.41 -8.44 -4.91
CA CYS A 126 9.06 -8.64 -5.40
C CYS A 126 8.23 -7.38 -5.15
N ALA A 127 7.22 -7.14 -5.99
CA ALA A 127 6.26 -6.09 -5.75
C ALA A 127 5.47 -6.42 -4.48
N ARG A 128 5.21 -5.41 -3.65
CA ARG A 128 4.28 -5.53 -2.53
C ARG A 128 2.89 -5.35 -3.11
N LEU A 129 2.15 -6.45 -3.26
CA LEU A 129 0.74 -6.37 -3.60
C LEU A 129 0.04 -5.69 -2.43
N GLY A 130 -0.60 -4.54 -2.70
CA GLY A 130 -1.55 -3.91 -1.80
C GLY A 130 -2.81 -4.76 -1.67
#